data_AF-A0A934LFR3-F1
#
_entry.id   AF-A0A934LFR3-F1
#
_cell.length_a   1.000
_cell.length_b   1.000
_cell.length_c   1.000
_cell.angle_alpha   90.00
_cell.angle_beta   90.00
_cell.angle_gamma   90.00
#
_symmetry.space_group_name_H-M   'P 1'
#
loop_
_entity.id
_entity.type
_entity.pdbx_description
1 polymer ?
#
loop_
_entity_poly.entity_id
_entity_poly.type
_entity_poly.pdbx_seq_one_letter_code
_entity_poly.pdbx_strand_id
1 'polypeptide(L)'
;MAHHLQLQFVKTVSQHLASDYTNRKVLEIGSFDVNGSIRPYFKKSAYVGVDLTAGPGVDVVCEGNKLDHPDETYDLAVSCESFEHNPHWCETFLNMYRMTKAGGVVIFTCATTGRVEHGTRRTTPIESPGSQSAGWDYYLNLTENDFRKSVDLGNLFSSYFFLTNRHACDLYFAGCKRGGAGLFRFNDRALKSSCIHVATQPSPVPPHELGYPRPLRLLYRLCLFPVRLAAILPESQFQNFAVYYCKFLELLKAPVKQALEKANK
;
A
#
# COMPACT_ATOMS: atom_id res chain seq x y z
N MET A 1 5.26 1.28 3.33
CA MET A 1 5.60 2.71 3.05
C MET A 1 5.05 3.15 1.69
N ALA A 2 4.66 4.42 1.55
CA ALA A 2 4.16 4.98 0.29
C ALA A 2 5.20 4.95 -0.85
N HIS A 3 4.71 4.79 -2.09
CA HIS A 3 5.49 4.92 -3.32
C HIS A 3 4.62 5.42 -4.46
N HIS A 4 5.25 5.89 -5.53
CA HIS A 4 4.57 6.59 -6.63
C HIS A 4 3.42 5.78 -7.29
N LEU A 5 3.52 4.45 -7.46
CA LEU A 5 2.44 3.64 -8.08
C LEU A 5 1.19 3.57 -7.22
N GLN A 6 1.36 3.43 -5.91
CA GLN A 6 0.24 3.45 -4.96
C GLN A 6 -0.40 4.84 -4.94
N LEU A 7 0.40 5.92 -4.88
CA LEU A 7 -0.10 7.29 -4.94
C LEU A 7 -0.87 7.57 -6.23
N GLN A 8 -0.38 7.09 -7.37
CA GLN A 8 -1.07 7.21 -8.66
C GLN A 8 -2.40 6.44 -8.68
N PHE A 9 -2.44 5.23 -8.11
CA PHE A 9 -3.69 4.49 -7.97
C PHE A 9 -4.73 5.29 -7.17
N VAL A 10 -4.37 5.77 -5.98
CA VAL A 10 -5.29 6.56 -5.14
C VAL A 10 -5.72 7.86 -5.83
N LYS A 11 -4.80 8.55 -6.52
CA LYS A 11 -5.11 9.73 -7.32
C LYS A 11 -6.11 9.42 -8.45
N THR A 12 -5.90 8.35 -9.20
CA THR A 12 -6.79 7.94 -10.29
C THR A 12 -8.18 7.60 -9.76
N VAL A 13 -8.25 6.86 -8.65
CA VAL A 13 -9.53 6.58 -7.98
C VAL A 13 -10.18 7.87 -7.53
N SER A 14 -9.45 8.77 -6.87
CA SER A 14 -10.05 9.98 -6.32
C SER A 14 -10.67 10.87 -7.40
N GLN A 15 -10.03 10.97 -8.57
CA GLN A 15 -10.52 11.74 -9.72
C GLN A 15 -11.77 11.13 -10.38
N HIS A 16 -11.94 9.81 -10.28
CA HIS A 16 -13.15 9.15 -10.79
C HIS A 16 -14.33 9.31 -9.83
N LEU A 17 -14.09 9.23 -8.53
CA LEU A 17 -15.16 9.26 -7.52
C LEU A 17 -15.88 10.61 -7.49
N ALA A 18 -15.14 11.72 -7.58
CA ALA A 18 -15.70 13.07 -7.55
C ALA A 18 -14.76 14.13 -8.15
N SER A 19 -15.32 15.26 -8.59
CA SER A 19 -14.55 16.43 -9.04
C SER A 19 -13.90 17.19 -7.88
N ASP A 20 -14.52 17.18 -6.70
CA ASP A 20 -13.93 17.61 -5.43
C ASP A 20 -14.54 16.85 -4.24
N TYR A 21 -14.00 17.08 -3.05
CA TYR A 21 -14.44 16.42 -1.82
C TYR A 21 -15.06 17.41 -0.82
N THR A 22 -15.64 18.51 -1.32
CA THR A 22 -16.34 19.49 -0.48
C THR A 22 -17.46 18.78 0.30
N ASN A 23 -17.56 19.04 1.61
CA ASN A 23 -18.51 18.41 2.53
C ASN A 23 -18.41 16.87 2.64
N ARG A 24 -17.27 16.28 2.26
CA ARG A 24 -17.01 14.86 2.46
C ARG A 24 -16.19 14.62 3.72
N LYS A 25 -16.42 13.48 4.37
CA LYS A 25 -15.63 12.97 5.48
C LYS A 25 -14.78 11.79 5.00
N VAL A 26 -13.47 11.90 5.18
CA VAL A 26 -12.49 10.90 4.76
C VAL A 26 -11.72 10.38 5.97
N LEU A 27 -11.64 9.06 6.09
CA LEU A 27 -10.80 8.36 7.06
C LEU A 27 -9.60 7.74 6.35
N GLU A 28 -8.42 7.92 6.91
CA GLU A 28 -7.19 7.23 6.51
C GLU A 28 -6.66 6.39 7.66
N ILE A 29 -6.50 5.08 7.46
CA ILE A 29 -5.84 4.17 8.40
C ILE A 29 -4.42 3.88 7.89
N GLY A 30 -3.42 4.02 8.76
CA GLY A 30 -2.01 3.95 8.36
C GLY A 30 -1.54 5.25 7.70
N SER A 31 -1.86 6.39 8.32
CA SER A 31 -1.68 7.74 7.76
C SER A 31 -0.29 8.37 7.95
N PHE A 32 0.63 7.72 8.66
CA PHE A 32 1.95 8.30 8.90
C PHE A 32 2.70 8.52 7.58
N ASP A 33 3.02 9.78 7.28
CA ASP A 33 3.70 10.18 6.05
C ASP A 33 5.21 9.91 6.16
N VAL A 34 5.64 8.79 5.57
CA VAL A 34 7.05 8.41 5.44
C VAL A 34 7.66 8.94 4.14
N ASN A 35 6.96 8.77 3.00
CA ASN A 35 7.48 8.98 1.65
C ASN A 35 6.45 9.62 0.70
N GLY A 36 5.40 10.22 1.23
CA GLY A 36 4.31 10.84 0.48
C GLY A 36 2.94 10.55 1.11
N SER A 37 2.07 11.54 1.07
CA SER A 37 0.72 11.49 1.61
C SER A 37 -0.34 11.50 0.50
N ILE A 38 -1.44 10.76 0.71
CA ILE A 38 -2.63 10.77 -0.16
C ILE A 38 -3.63 11.88 0.19
N ARG A 39 -3.48 12.53 1.36
CA ARG A 39 -4.34 13.62 1.83
C ARG A 39 -4.55 14.73 0.77
N PRO A 40 -3.54 15.14 -0.02
CA PRO A 40 -3.72 16.13 -1.09
C PRO A 40 -4.67 15.72 -2.23
N TYR A 41 -5.06 14.44 -2.34
CA TYR A 41 -6.03 13.97 -3.33
C TYR A 41 -7.48 14.13 -2.89
N PHE A 42 -7.70 14.49 -1.62
CA PHE A 42 -9.01 14.62 -0.99
C PHE A 42 -9.25 16.04 -0.44
N LYS A 43 -8.75 17.07 -1.15
CA LYS A 43 -8.87 18.47 -0.72
C LYS A 43 -10.32 18.89 -0.50
N LYS A 44 -10.51 19.80 0.46
CA LYS A 44 -11.82 20.34 0.91
C LYS A 44 -12.73 19.33 1.64
N SER A 45 -12.20 18.16 2.01
CA SER A 45 -12.87 17.23 2.92
C SER A 45 -12.55 17.53 4.39
N ALA A 46 -13.38 17.02 5.29
CA ALA A 46 -13.01 16.75 6.67
C ALA A 46 -12.22 15.43 6.70
N TYR A 47 -10.91 15.51 6.93
CA TYR A 47 -9.98 14.39 6.81
C TYR A 47 -9.46 14.00 8.20
N VAL A 48 -9.45 12.70 8.50
CA VAL A 48 -8.87 12.15 9.73
C VAL A 48 -7.88 11.06 9.37
N GLY A 49 -6.60 11.29 9.67
CA GLY A 49 -5.53 10.31 9.59
C GLY A 49 -5.33 9.60 10.93
N VAL A 50 -5.28 8.28 10.89
CA VAL A 50 -5.06 7.41 12.04
C VAL A 50 -3.80 6.58 11.83
N ASP A 51 -2.97 6.46 12.84
CA ASP A 51 -1.79 5.59 12.83
C ASP A 51 -1.46 5.10 14.26
N LEU A 52 -0.52 4.17 14.37
CA LEU A 52 -0.09 3.58 15.64
C LEU A 52 0.79 4.51 16.47
N THR A 53 1.34 5.56 15.85
CA THR A 53 2.22 6.53 16.50
C THR A 53 1.99 7.93 15.97
N ALA A 54 2.29 8.94 16.79
CA ALA A 54 2.17 10.33 16.38
C ALA A 54 3.26 10.69 15.34
N GLY A 55 2.89 11.51 14.35
CA GLY A 55 3.82 11.99 13.35
C GLY A 55 3.13 12.71 12.19
N PRO A 56 3.87 13.00 11.11
CA PRO A 56 3.34 13.65 9.91
C PRO A 56 2.12 12.90 9.38
N GLY A 57 1.01 13.61 9.13
CA GLY A 57 -0.21 13.02 8.57
C GLY A 57 -1.16 12.37 9.58
N VAL A 58 -0.76 12.21 10.85
CA VAL A 58 -1.54 11.53 11.90
C VAL A 58 -2.31 12.54 12.75
N ASP A 59 -3.63 12.43 12.78
CA ASP A 59 -4.51 13.23 13.64
C ASP A 59 -4.92 12.47 14.92
N VAL A 60 -5.03 11.13 14.83
CA VAL A 60 -5.41 10.24 15.94
C VAL A 60 -4.42 9.09 16.06
N VAL A 61 -3.90 8.86 17.26
CA VAL A 61 -3.04 7.69 17.54
C VAL A 61 -3.90 6.54 18.04
N CYS A 62 -4.13 5.53 17.19
CA CYS A 62 -4.97 4.38 17.50
C CYS A 62 -4.68 3.21 16.55
N GLU A 63 -4.89 1.97 17.01
CA GLU A 63 -4.94 0.82 16.11
C GLU A 63 -6.23 0.85 15.28
N GLY A 64 -6.12 0.59 13.98
CA GLY A 64 -7.27 0.69 13.05
C GLY A 64 -8.44 -0.24 13.39
N ASN A 65 -8.20 -1.41 13.98
CA ASN A 65 -9.21 -2.34 14.49
C ASN A 65 -9.85 -1.90 15.82
N LYS A 66 -9.20 -0.99 16.57
CA LYS A 66 -9.68 -0.49 17.87
C LYS A 66 -10.33 0.90 17.78
N LEU A 67 -10.21 1.59 16.64
CA LEU A 67 -10.84 2.88 16.43
C LEU A 67 -12.37 2.77 16.57
N ASP A 68 -12.94 3.50 17.51
CA ASP A 68 -14.32 3.33 17.99
C ASP A 68 -15.27 4.43 17.53
N HIS A 69 -14.88 5.20 16.51
CA HIS A 69 -15.77 6.19 15.91
C HIS A 69 -17.10 5.54 15.48
N PRO A 70 -18.23 6.28 15.53
CA PRO A 70 -19.54 5.72 15.23
C PRO A 70 -19.62 5.08 13.83
N ASP A 71 -20.49 4.09 13.70
CA ASP A 71 -20.85 3.50 12.42
C ASP A 71 -21.27 4.59 11.43
N GLU A 72 -20.97 4.38 10.15
CA GLU A 72 -21.43 5.27 9.07
C GLU A 72 -21.03 6.75 9.25
N THR A 73 -19.88 7.00 9.86
CA THR A 73 -19.33 8.35 10.04
C THR A 73 -18.75 8.93 8.75
N TYR A 74 -18.06 8.11 7.94
CA TYR A 74 -17.24 8.55 6.83
C TYR A 74 -17.88 8.25 5.48
N ASP A 75 -17.69 9.15 4.51
CA ASP A 75 -18.11 8.88 3.13
C ASP A 75 -17.09 7.96 2.44
N LEU A 76 -15.80 8.10 2.78
CA LEU A 76 -14.68 7.35 2.22
C LEU A 76 -13.71 6.89 3.31
N ALA A 77 -13.32 5.62 3.29
CA ALA A 77 -12.21 5.09 4.09
C ALA A 77 -11.08 4.58 3.18
N VAL A 78 -9.84 4.92 3.51
CA VAL A 78 -8.65 4.57 2.75
C VAL A 78 -7.57 3.99 3.67
N SER A 79 -6.84 2.98 3.21
CA SER A 79 -5.64 2.46 3.87
C SER A 79 -4.57 2.19 2.83
N CYS A 80 -3.32 2.56 3.07
CA CYS A 80 -2.26 2.43 2.07
C CYS A 80 -1.00 1.86 2.68
N GLU A 81 -0.50 0.75 2.14
CA GLU A 81 0.80 0.16 2.51
C GLU A 81 0.92 -0.10 4.03
N SER A 82 -0.18 -0.60 4.61
CA SER A 82 -0.35 -0.79 6.05
C SER A 82 -0.76 -2.21 6.42
N PHE A 83 -1.60 -2.88 5.61
CA PHE A 83 -2.15 -4.19 5.97
C PHE A 83 -1.10 -5.29 6.02
N GLU A 84 -0.06 -5.21 5.20
CA GLU A 84 1.06 -6.15 5.24
C GLU A 84 1.78 -6.13 6.59
N HIS A 85 1.74 -5.01 7.32
CA HIS A 85 2.36 -4.83 8.63
C HIS A 85 1.38 -5.00 9.79
N ASN A 86 0.11 -5.29 9.51
CA ASN A 86 -0.95 -5.29 10.48
C ASN A 86 -1.40 -6.74 10.81
N PRO A 87 -1.12 -7.28 12.01
CA PRO A 87 -1.58 -8.60 12.42
C PRO A 87 -3.11 -8.69 12.57
N HIS A 88 -3.80 -7.54 12.62
CA HIS A 88 -5.25 -7.39 12.70
C HIS A 88 -5.83 -6.76 11.41
N TRP A 89 -5.23 -7.05 10.25
CA TRP A 89 -5.62 -6.45 8.97
C TRP A 89 -7.09 -6.72 8.62
N CYS A 90 -7.62 -7.92 8.94
CA CYS A 90 -8.99 -8.29 8.62
C CYS A 90 -10.00 -7.50 9.47
N GLU A 91 -9.75 -7.41 10.78
CA GLU A 91 -10.54 -6.62 11.71
C GLU A 91 -10.46 -5.13 11.38
N THR A 92 -9.28 -4.65 10.98
CA THR A 92 -9.08 -3.27 10.53
C THR A 92 -9.90 -2.98 9.27
N PHE A 93 -9.88 -3.88 8.28
CA PHE A 93 -10.68 -3.75 7.06
C PHE A 93 -12.19 -3.73 7.34
N LEU A 94 -12.67 -4.62 8.23
CA LEU A 94 -14.07 -4.63 8.65
C LEU A 94 -14.45 -3.39 9.46
N ASN A 95 -13.53 -2.84 10.27
CA ASN A 95 -13.78 -1.62 11.01
C ASN A 95 -13.86 -0.39 10.09
N MET A 96 -12.98 -0.31 9.08
CA MET A 96 -13.09 0.68 8.00
C MET A 96 -14.46 0.58 7.29
N TYR A 97 -14.91 -0.64 6.98
CA TYR A 97 -16.23 -0.86 6.39
C TYR A 97 -17.39 -0.41 7.30
N ARG A 98 -17.34 -0.73 8.60
CA ARG A 98 -18.34 -0.34 9.60
C ARG A 98 -18.49 1.18 9.67
N MET A 99 -17.37 1.90 9.78
CA MET A 99 -17.35 3.35 9.88
C MET A 99 -17.65 4.07 8.55
N THR A 100 -17.62 3.37 7.42
CA THR A 100 -18.01 3.92 6.11
C THR A 100 -19.54 3.90 5.96
N LYS A 101 -20.14 4.96 5.45
CA LYS A 101 -21.59 5.04 5.18
C LYS A 101 -22.02 4.05 4.10
N ALA A 102 -23.27 3.59 4.17
CA ALA A 102 -23.94 2.98 3.03
C ALA A 102 -23.81 3.85 1.78
N GLY A 103 -23.35 3.27 0.66
CA GLY A 103 -23.08 3.98 -0.59
C GLY A 103 -21.75 4.76 -0.61
N GLY A 104 -20.99 4.71 0.50
CA GLY A 104 -19.61 5.18 0.60
C GLY A 104 -18.62 4.20 0.01
N VAL A 105 -17.34 4.59 -0.02
CA VAL A 105 -16.28 3.81 -0.69
C VAL A 105 -15.20 3.40 0.32
N VAL A 106 -14.67 2.19 0.15
CA VAL A 106 -13.49 1.68 0.86
C VAL A 106 -12.39 1.42 -0.17
N ILE A 107 -11.19 1.92 0.08
CA ILE A 107 -10.01 1.74 -0.77
C ILE A 107 -8.89 1.17 0.08
N PHE A 108 -8.12 0.22 -0.46
CA PHE A 108 -6.82 -0.07 0.12
C PHE A 108 -5.75 -0.42 -0.91
N THR A 109 -4.49 -0.26 -0.49
CA THR A 109 -3.32 -0.89 -1.11
C THR A 109 -2.49 -1.61 -0.05
N CYS A 110 -1.88 -2.73 -0.44
CA CYS A 110 -0.97 -3.49 0.42
C CYS A 110 -0.04 -4.36 -0.42
N ALA A 111 1.06 -4.79 0.19
CA ALA A 111 1.98 -5.72 -0.43
C ALA A 111 1.30 -7.05 -0.79
N THR A 112 1.64 -7.61 -1.95
CA THR A 112 1.17 -8.92 -2.42
C THR A 112 2.31 -9.77 -2.96
N THR A 113 1.99 -10.96 -3.48
CA THR A 113 2.94 -11.96 -3.94
C THR A 113 4.12 -11.37 -4.71
N GLY A 114 5.33 -11.69 -4.25
CA GLY A 114 6.58 -11.24 -4.86
C GLY A 114 7.16 -9.96 -4.27
N ARG A 115 6.45 -9.25 -3.37
CA ARG A 115 7.03 -8.11 -2.65
C ARG A 115 7.91 -8.61 -1.52
N VAL A 116 9.18 -8.21 -1.53
CA VAL A 116 10.14 -8.59 -0.49
C VAL A 116 9.75 -7.90 0.81
N GLU A 117 9.86 -8.63 1.91
CA GLU A 117 9.62 -8.11 3.25
C GLU A 117 10.44 -6.85 3.50
N HIS A 118 9.77 -5.92 4.16
CA HIS A 118 10.29 -4.64 4.55
C HIS A 118 9.62 -4.19 5.85
N GLY A 119 10.09 -3.12 6.50
CA GLY A 119 9.41 -2.55 7.66
C GLY A 119 9.49 -3.40 8.95
N THR A 120 10.21 -4.52 8.95
CA THR A 120 10.39 -5.43 10.10
C THR A 120 11.77 -5.30 10.72
N ARG A 121 11.96 -5.85 11.94
CA ARG A 121 13.27 -5.85 12.64
C ARG A 121 14.37 -6.53 11.84
N ARG A 122 14.03 -7.56 11.06
CA ARG A 122 15.01 -8.31 10.26
C ARG A 122 15.32 -7.66 8.90
N THR A 123 14.63 -6.60 8.51
CA THR A 123 14.82 -5.92 7.21
C THR A 123 15.10 -4.42 7.40
N THR A 124 14.08 -3.58 7.21
CA THR A 124 14.15 -2.11 7.15
C THR A 124 13.14 -1.49 8.13
N PRO A 125 13.38 -1.52 9.46
CA PRO A 125 12.40 -1.08 10.46
C PRO A 125 11.88 0.35 10.25
N ILE A 126 12.74 1.23 9.70
CA ILE A 126 12.42 2.63 9.41
C ILE A 126 11.30 2.81 8.37
N GLU A 127 10.99 1.78 7.59
CA GLU A 127 9.95 1.83 6.55
C GLU A 127 8.53 1.56 7.10
N SER A 128 8.41 1.24 8.40
CA SER A 128 7.13 1.06 9.11
C SER A 128 7.21 1.58 10.55
N PRO A 129 7.43 2.90 10.75
CA PRO A 129 7.73 3.46 12.08
C PRO A 129 6.59 3.27 13.09
N GLY A 130 5.33 3.31 12.66
CA GLY A 130 4.17 3.04 13.51
C GLY A 130 4.19 1.63 14.08
N SER A 131 4.40 0.63 13.24
CA SER A 131 4.48 -0.78 13.64
C SER A 131 5.63 -1.01 14.62
N GLN A 132 6.80 -0.43 14.34
CA GLN A 132 7.96 -0.53 15.24
C GLN A 132 7.69 0.12 16.60
N SER A 133 7.04 1.29 16.61
CA SER A 133 6.65 1.99 17.85
C SER A 133 5.65 1.19 18.67
N ALA A 134 4.73 0.48 18.01
CA ALA A 134 3.77 -0.43 18.65
C ALA A 134 4.38 -1.79 19.05
N GLY A 135 5.66 -2.03 18.76
CA GLY A 135 6.34 -3.30 19.04
C GLY A 135 5.94 -4.44 18.09
N TRP A 136 5.26 -4.14 16.98
CA TRP A 136 4.84 -5.12 15.99
C TRP A 136 6.01 -5.54 15.08
N ASP A 137 6.07 -6.83 14.80
CA ASP A 137 7.09 -7.43 13.92
C ASP A 137 6.42 -8.49 13.03
N TYR A 138 5.35 -8.05 12.38
CA TYR A 138 4.51 -8.84 11.49
C TYR A 138 4.73 -8.37 10.05
N TYR A 139 4.80 -9.32 9.12
CA TYR A 139 4.77 -9.06 7.70
C TYR A 139 4.06 -10.18 6.95
N LEU A 140 3.10 -9.84 6.09
CA LEU A 140 2.47 -10.79 5.19
C LEU A 140 2.10 -10.12 3.86
N ASN A 141 2.54 -10.71 2.75
CA ASN A 141 1.99 -10.37 1.44
C ASN A 141 0.55 -10.90 1.34
N LEU A 142 -0.43 -10.00 1.30
CA LEU A 142 -1.85 -10.35 1.22
C LEU A 142 -2.28 -10.50 -0.23
N THR A 143 -3.13 -11.50 -0.50
CA THR A 143 -3.69 -11.78 -1.82
C THR A 143 -5.20 -11.55 -1.83
N GLU A 144 -5.79 -11.39 -3.02
CA GLU A 144 -7.24 -11.32 -3.18
C GLU A 144 -7.96 -12.52 -2.53
N ASN A 145 -7.33 -13.70 -2.56
CA ASN A 145 -7.87 -14.91 -1.96
C ASN A 145 -7.97 -14.83 -0.43
N ASP A 146 -7.04 -14.14 0.23
CA ASP A 146 -7.08 -13.96 1.69
C ASP A 146 -8.30 -13.13 2.11
N PHE A 147 -8.62 -12.07 1.36
CA PHE A 147 -9.84 -11.28 1.57
C PHE A 147 -11.10 -12.10 1.27
N ARG A 148 -11.13 -12.84 0.16
CA ARG A 148 -12.30 -13.66 -0.23
C ARG A 148 -12.61 -14.79 0.73
N LYS A 149 -11.59 -15.36 1.39
CA LYS A 149 -11.75 -16.40 2.41
C LYS A 149 -12.17 -15.84 3.77
N SER A 150 -11.76 -14.62 4.08
CA SER A 150 -11.98 -14.02 5.40
C SER A 150 -13.26 -13.20 5.49
N VAL A 151 -13.75 -12.68 4.35
CA VAL A 151 -14.87 -11.74 4.30
C VAL A 151 -15.79 -12.03 3.12
N ASP A 152 -17.10 -12.02 3.35
CA ASP A 152 -18.10 -12.10 2.29
C ASP A 152 -18.27 -10.74 1.57
N LEU A 153 -17.32 -10.45 0.68
CA LEU A 153 -17.29 -9.21 -0.09
C LEU A 153 -18.55 -9.01 -0.94
N GLY A 154 -19.20 -10.09 -1.38
CA GLY A 154 -20.43 -10.02 -2.18
C GLY A 154 -21.61 -9.45 -1.40
N ASN A 155 -21.68 -9.79 -0.11
CA ASN A 155 -22.68 -9.22 0.79
C ASN A 155 -22.32 -7.80 1.23
N LEU A 156 -21.04 -7.50 1.47
CA LEU A 156 -20.62 -6.19 1.96
C LEU A 156 -20.71 -5.07 0.90
N PHE A 157 -20.35 -5.36 -0.35
CA PHE A 157 -20.19 -4.35 -1.41
C PHE A 157 -21.20 -4.53 -2.53
N SER A 158 -21.75 -3.41 -3.03
CA SER A 158 -22.62 -3.42 -4.22
C SER A 158 -21.82 -3.66 -5.50
N SER A 159 -20.58 -3.16 -5.54
CA SER A 159 -19.59 -3.38 -6.58
C SER A 159 -18.19 -3.17 -6.00
N TYR A 160 -17.21 -3.92 -6.49
CA TYR A 160 -15.82 -3.82 -6.05
C TYR A 160 -14.89 -4.44 -7.10
N PHE A 161 -13.61 -4.09 -7.05
CA PHE A 161 -12.59 -4.79 -7.82
C PHE A 161 -11.28 -4.89 -7.05
N PHE A 162 -10.52 -5.94 -7.40
CA PHE A 162 -9.10 -6.05 -7.13
C PHE A 162 -8.29 -5.79 -8.41
N LEU A 163 -7.09 -5.27 -8.22
CA LEU A 163 -6.08 -5.08 -9.25
C LEU A 163 -4.69 -5.33 -8.67
N THR A 164 -3.90 -6.18 -9.30
CA THR A 164 -2.51 -6.41 -8.90
C THR A 164 -1.57 -5.56 -9.75
N ASN A 165 -0.74 -4.76 -9.11
CA ASN A 165 0.41 -4.13 -9.76
C ASN A 165 1.61 -5.06 -9.70
N ARG A 166 2.01 -5.63 -10.83
CA ARG A 166 3.12 -6.60 -10.91
C ARG A 166 4.51 -5.97 -10.77
N HIS A 167 4.61 -4.65 -10.94
CA HIS A 167 5.88 -3.94 -10.82
C HIS A 167 6.19 -3.57 -9.37
N ALA A 168 5.19 -3.06 -8.65
CA ALA A 168 5.30 -2.81 -7.21
C ALA A 168 5.12 -4.08 -6.36
N CYS A 169 4.50 -5.11 -6.92
CA CYS A 169 4.00 -6.28 -6.20
C CYS A 169 2.96 -5.89 -5.14
N ASP A 170 1.93 -5.16 -5.57
CA ASP A 170 0.84 -4.70 -4.70
C ASP A 170 -0.52 -5.21 -5.12
N LEU A 171 -1.37 -5.42 -4.12
CA LEU A 171 -2.79 -5.62 -4.27
C LEU A 171 -3.52 -4.30 -4.01
N TYR A 172 -4.29 -3.86 -5.00
CA TYR A 172 -5.17 -2.70 -4.89
C TYR A 172 -6.62 -3.15 -4.83
N PHE A 173 -7.42 -2.46 -4.03
CA PHE A 173 -8.84 -2.69 -3.89
C PHE A 173 -9.60 -1.37 -3.85
N ALA A 174 -10.77 -1.35 -4.50
CA ALA A 174 -11.78 -0.33 -4.27
C ALA A 174 -13.16 -0.98 -4.30
N GLY A 175 -14.01 -0.62 -3.33
CA GLY A 175 -15.37 -1.15 -3.21
C GLY A 175 -16.37 -0.10 -2.75
N CYS A 176 -17.56 -0.11 -3.37
CA CYS A 176 -18.70 0.70 -2.96
C CYS A 176 -19.56 -0.09 -1.97
N LYS A 177 -19.63 0.39 -0.72
CA LYS A 177 -20.40 -0.26 0.35
C LYS A 177 -21.86 -0.40 -0.06
N ARG A 178 -22.43 -1.58 0.15
CA ARG A 178 -23.83 -1.88 -0.18
C ARG A 178 -24.79 -1.02 0.67
N GLY A 179 -25.91 -0.66 0.07
CA GLY A 179 -26.96 0.16 0.69
C GLY A 179 -26.81 1.65 0.35
N GLY A 180 -27.86 2.44 0.62
CA GLY A 180 -27.87 3.89 0.42
C GLY A 180 -27.87 4.34 -1.04
N ALA A 181 -28.02 5.65 -1.25
CA ALA A 181 -27.74 6.26 -2.54
C ALA A 181 -26.23 6.43 -2.71
N GLY A 182 -25.69 6.16 -3.90
CA GLY A 182 -24.25 6.28 -4.16
C GLY A 182 -23.74 7.69 -3.85
N LEU A 183 -22.82 7.80 -2.88
CA LEU A 183 -22.25 9.08 -2.47
C LEU A 183 -21.23 9.61 -3.49
N PHE A 184 -20.68 8.70 -4.29
CA PHE A 184 -19.67 8.94 -5.32
C PHE A 184 -20.08 8.34 -6.67
N ARG A 185 -19.42 8.79 -7.75
CA ARG A 185 -19.53 8.19 -9.07
C ARG A 185 -18.70 6.91 -9.14
N PHE A 186 -19.18 5.84 -8.50
CA PHE A 186 -18.49 4.55 -8.51
C PHE A 186 -18.94 3.69 -9.68
N ASN A 187 -18.11 3.61 -10.72
CA ASN A 187 -18.25 2.64 -11.82
C ASN A 187 -17.04 1.72 -11.80
N ASP A 188 -17.22 0.52 -11.25
CA ASP A 188 -16.15 -0.46 -11.03
C ASP A 188 -15.39 -0.82 -12.30
N ARG A 189 -16.09 -1.06 -13.42
CA ARG A 189 -15.47 -1.42 -14.70
C ARG A 189 -14.64 -0.28 -15.28
N ALA A 190 -15.21 0.93 -15.33
CA ALA A 190 -14.51 2.11 -15.85
C ALA A 190 -13.30 2.46 -14.97
N LEU A 191 -13.49 2.42 -13.65
CA LEU A 191 -12.42 2.70 -12.69
C LEU A 191 -11.30 1.66 -12.77
N LYS A 192 -11.63 0.37 -12.82
CA LYS A 192 -10.64 -0.70 -13.01
C LYS A 192 -9.86 -0.51 -14.31
N SER A 193 -10.54 -0.17 -15.40
CA SER A 193 -9.91 0.11 -16.70
C SER A 193 -8.88 1.25 -16.60
N SER A 194 -9.26 2.37 -15.98
CA SER A 194 -8.35 3.50 -15.76
C SER A 194 -7.16 3.15 -14.87
N CYS A 195 -7.37 2.29 -13.86
CA CYS A 195 -6.30 1.86 -12.96
C CYS A 195 -5.34 0.85 -13.61
N ILE A 196 -5.78 0.03 -14.58
CA ILE A 196 -4.91 -0.89 -15.32
C ILE A 196 -3.79 -0.13 -16.02
N HIS A 197 -4.07 1.05 -16.59
CA HIS A 197 -3.05 1.88 -17.21
C HIS A 197 -1.96 2.26 -16.20
N VAL A 198 -2.34 2.64 -14.98
CA VAL A 198 -1.39 2.93 -13.90
C VAL A 198 -0.61 1.67 -13.47
N ALA A 199 -1.28 0.53 -13.35
CA ALA A 199 -0.67 -0.72 -12.88
C ALA A 199 0.33 -1.34 -13.87
N THR A 200 0.26 -0.93 -15.14
CA THR A 200 1.11 -1.41 -16.24
C THR A 200 2.23 -0.44 -16.60
N GLN A 201 2.27 0.75 -16.01
CA GLN A 201 3.36 1.68 -16.22
C GLN A 201 4.64 1.19 -15.52
N PRO A 202 5.81 1.27 -16.19
CA PRO A 202 7.07 0.97 -15.54
C PRO A 202 7.29 1.92 -14.37
N SER A 203 7.74 1.39 -13.23
CA SER A 203 8.23 2.26 -12.16
C SER A 203 9.40 3.11 -12.66
N PRO A 204 9.46 4.42 -12.31
CA PRO A 204 10.62 5.23 -12.54
C PRO A 204 11.81 4.59 -11.84
N VAL A 205 13.00 4.88 -12.37
CA VAL A 205 14.26 4.41 -11.79
C VAL A 205 14.32 4.91 -10.34
N PRO A 206 14.54 4.02 -9.35
CA PRO A 206 14.66 4.43 -7.96
C PRO A 206 15.71 5.53 -7.79
N PRO A 207 15.52 6.52 -6.88
CA PRO A 207 16.46 7.61 -6.71
C PRO A 207 17.91 7.16 -6.46
N HIS A 208 18.08 6.08 -5.69
CA HIS A 208 19.41 5.51 -5.41
C HIS A 208 20.09 4.90 -6.64
N GLU A 209 19.34 4.58 -7.70
CA GLU A 209 19.87 4.08 -8.97
C GLU A 209 20.21 5.20 -9.98
N LEU A 210 19.73 6.43 -9.77
CA LEU A 210 19.93 7.53 -10.73
C LEU A 210 21.41 7.89 -10.92
N GLY A 211 22.25 7.65 -9.92
CA GLY A 211 23.69 7.90 -9.98
C GLY A 211 24.51 6.84 -10.74
N TYR A 212 23.92 5.71 -11.15
CA TYR A 212 24.65 4.66 -11.87
C TYR A 212 24.44 4.74 -13.40
N PRO A 213 25.49 4.47 -14.19
CA PRO A 213 25.37 4.33 -15.63
C PRO A 213 24.42 3.17 -16.01
N ARG A 214 23.74 3.31 -17.15
CA ARG A 214 22.76 2.33 -17.68
C ARG A 214 23.19 0.85 -17.58
N PRO A 215 24.41 0.43 -17.98
CA PRO A 215 24.81 -0.98 -17.88
C PRO A 215 24.82 -1.52 -16.45
N LEU A 216 25.26 -0.72 -15.47
CA LEU A 216 25.25 -1.14 -14.06
C LEU A 216 23.82 -1.28 -13.53
N ARG A 217 22.90 -0.41 -13.94
CA ARG A 217 21.47 -0.57 -13.62
C ARG A 217 20.87 -1.83 -14.22
N LEU A 218 21.22 -2.16 -15.46
CA LEU A 218 20.77 -3.39 -16.10
C LEU A 218 21.34 -4.62 -15.39
N LEU A 219 22.64 -4.62 -15.06
CA LEU A 219 23.28 -5.68 -14.31
C LEU A 219 22.62 -5.88 -12.94
N TYR A 220 22.37 -4.80 -12.20
CA TYR A 220 21.68 -4.88 -10.92
C TYR A 220 20.27 -5.48 -11.06
N ARG A 221 19.51 -5.08 -12.08
CA ARG A 221 18.19 -5.68 -12.38
C ARG A 221 18.28 -7.16 -12.73
N LEU A 222 19.34 -7.61 -13.41
CA LEU A 222 19.60 -9.02 -13.67
C LEU A 222 19.95 -9.77 -12.37
N CYS A 223 20.71 -9.15 -11.46
CA CYS A 223 20.96 -9.71 -10.14
C CYS A 223 19.67 -9.90 -9.34
N LEU A 224 18.61 -9.12 -9.56
CA LEU A 224 17.32 -9.33 -8.89
C LEU A 224 16.46 -10.43 -9.54
N PHE A 225 16.89 -11.03 -10.65
CA PHE A 225 16.12 -12.08 -11.34
C PHE A 225 15.86 -13.33 -10.48
N PRO A 226 16.81 -13.84 -9.66
CA PRO A 226 16.54 -14.96 -8.77
C PRO A 226 15.41 -14.69 -7.76
N VAL A 227 15.31 -13.44 -7.25
CA VAL A 227 14.19 -13.05 -6.37
C VAL A 227 12.86 -13.15 -7.11
N ARG A 228 12.80 -12.71 -8.37
CA ARG A 228 11.59 -12.81 -9.19
C ARG A 228 11.19 -14.25 -9.48
N LEU A 229 12.16 -15.14 -9.72
CA LEU A 229 11.90 -16.56 -9.90
C LEU A 229 11.37 -17.21 -8.61
N ALA A 230 11.94 -16.83 -7.46
CA ALA A 230 11.52 -17.35 -6.16
C ALA A 230 10.09 -16.97 -5.78
N ALA A 231 9.44 -15.99 -6.45
CA ALA A 231 8.06 -15.61 -6.18
C ALA A 231 7.03 -16.72 -6.48
N ILE A 232 7.45 -17.84 -7.12
CA ILE A 232 6.61 -19.04 -7.27
C ILE A 232 6.57 -19.92 -6.02
N LEU A 233 7.48 -19.70 -5.07
CA LEU A 233 7.57 -20.47 -3.84
C LEU A 233 6.45 -20.09 -2.86
N PRO A 234 6.13 -20.96 -1.90
CA PRO A 234 5.29 -20.58 -0.77
C PRO A 234 5.83 -19.34 -0.06
N GLU A 235 4.95 -18.46 0.44
CA GLU A 235 5.28 -17.13 0.96
C GLU A 235 6.45 -17.14 1.96
N SER A 236 6.44 -18.04 2.95
CA SER A 236 7.52 -18.13 3.94
C SER A 236 8.88 -18.51 3.32
N GLN A 237 8.88 -19.39 2.31
CA GLN A 237 10.10 -19.79 1.60
C GLN A 237 10.59 -18.66 0.69
N PHE A 238 9.67 -17.99 -0.02
CA PHE A 238 9.98 -16.81 -0.82
C PHE A 238 10.64 -15.72 0.04
N GLN A 239 10.03 -15.35 1.18
CA GLN A 239 10.57 -14.28 2.02
C GLN A 239 11.93 -14.63 2.60
N ASN A 240 12.12 -15.85 3.09
CA ASN A 240 13.41 -16.28 3.60
C ASN A 240 14.48 -16.19 2.50
N PHE A 241 14.22 -16.74 1.31
CA PHE A 241 15.15 -16.63 0.20
C PHE A 241 15.43 -15.17 -0.19
N ALA A 242 14.37 -14.40 -0.46
CA ALA A 242 14.46 -13.05 -1.00
C ALA A 242 15.19 -12.09 -0.03
N VAL A 243 14.88 -12.14 1.27
CA VAL A 243 15.52 -11.29 2.28
C VAL A 243 17.02 -11.57 2.37
N TYR A 244 17.42 -12.84 2.48
CA TYR A 244 18.85 -13.18 2.57
C TYR A 244 19.59 -12.90 1.27
N TYR A 245 18.95 -13.14 0.12
CA TYR A 245 19.53 -12.85 -1.19
C TYR A 245 19.74 -11.34 -1.39
N CYS A 246 18.75 -10.51 -1.04
CA CYS A 246 18.90 -9.05 -1.09
C CYS A 246 20.01 -8.55 -0.15
N LYS A 247 20.10 -9.08 1.07
CA LYS A 247 21.21 -8.76 2.00
C LYS A 247 22.57 -9.14 1.42
N PHE A 248 22.67 -10.31 0.78
CA PHE A 248 23.88 -10.72 0.07
C PHE A 248 24.25 -9.76 -1.06
N LEU A 249 23.27 -9.31 -1.86
CA LEU A 249 23.51 -8.32 -2.90
C LEU A 249 24.00 -6.97 -2.32
N GLU A 250 23.46 -6.52 -1.19
CA GLU A 250 23.94 -5.29 -0.52
C GLU A 250 25.40 -5.41 -0.06
N LEU A 251 25.80 -6.58 0.46
CA LEU A 251 27.21 -6.84 0.81
C LEU A 251 28.13 -6.74 -0.42
N LEU A 252 27.66 -7.16 -1.60
CA LEU A 252 28.42 -7.05 -2.85
C LEU A 252 28.46 -5.61 -3.40
N LYS A 253 27.45 -4.77 -3.10
CA LYS A 253 27.41 -3.37 -3.57
C LYS A 253 28.43 -2.49 -2.88
N ALA A 254 28.72 -2.71 -1.59
CA ALA A 254 29.59 -1.83 -0.81
C ALA A 254 31.02 -1.69 -1.40
N PRO A 255 31.70 -2.77 -1.81
CA PRO A 255 33.00 -2.68 -2.49
C PRO A 255 32.93 -1.96 -3.84
N VAL A 256 31.86 -2.18 -4.63
CA VAL A 256 31.67 -1.54 -5.94
C VAL A 256 31.46 -0.04 -5.78
N LYS A 257 30.66 0.39 -4.80
CA LYS A 257 30.44 1.81 -4.50
C LYS A 257 31.75 2.50 -4.10
N GLN A 258 32.53 1.89 -3.21
CA GLN A 258 33.84 2.41 -2.82
C GLN A 258 34.82 2.50 -4.00
N ALA A 259 34.81 1.52 -4.92
CA ALA A 259 35.64 1.55 -6.12
C ALA A 259 35.23 2.68 -7.08
N LEU A 260 33.94 2.89 -7.29
CA LEU A 260 33.42 3.99 -8.14
C LEU A 260 33.71 5.37 -7.54
N GLU A 261 33.60 5.54 -6.22
CA GLU A 261 33.96 6.79 -5.54
C GLU A 261 35.45 7.10 -5.63
N LYS A 262 36.31 6.08 -5.64
CA LYS A 262 37.76 6.25 -5.85
C LYS A 262 38.12 6.58 -7.31
N ALA A 263 37.40 6.03 -8.28
CA ALA A 263 37.64 6.28 -9.70
C ALA A 263 37.19 7.67 -10.18
N ASN A 264 36.31 8.33 -9.42
CA ASN A 264 35.79 9.68 -9.70
C ASN A 264 36.52 10.79 -8.92
N LYS A 265 37.61 10.46 -8.20
CA LYS A 265 38.53 11.41 -7.56
C LYS A 265 39.83 11.48 -8.34
#